data_AF-A0A426URG7-F1
#
_entry.id   AF-A0A426URG7-F1
#
_cell.length_a   1.000
_cell.length_b   1.000
_cell.length_c   1.000
_cell.angle_alpha   90.00
_cell.angle_beta   90.00
_cell.angle_gamma   90.00
#
_symmetry.space_group_name_H-M   'P 1'
#
loop_
_entity.id
_entity.type
_entity.pdbx_description
1 polymer ?
#
loop_
_entity_poly.entity_id
_entity_poly.type
_entity_poly.pdbx_seq_one_letter_code
_entity_poly.pdbx_strand_id
1 'polypeptide(L)'
;MSQARSDRREVRPVYRVEFDDPEGERHGGLPTFNFRHAPKGLATRRQLAAEGKTPGRQPIAAQILWRRGSRIRCAYLYRTDLARPKRPATDAQLAALLKAHVAQCICPTCGREFGYYIPRRFGECAECHDAPAAERAEAWTEAA
;
A
#
# COMPACT_ATOMS: atom_id res chain seq x y z
N MET A 1 -19.21 -5.27 32.45
CA MET A 1 -18.88 -6.68 32.13
C MET A 1 -19.16 -6.90 30.65
N SER A 2 -18.16 -6.80 29.78
CA SER A 2 -18.28 -7.03 28.33
C SER A 2 -17.37 -8.19 27.96
N GLN A 3 -17.98 -9.36 27.72
CA GLN A 3 -17.27 -10.59 27.43
C GLN A 3 -16.82 -10.65 25.97
N ALA A 4 -15.56 -11.05 25.79
CA ALA A 4 -15.07 -11.96 24.75
C ALA A 4 -15.25 -11.56 23.27
N ARG A 5 -14.29 -10.77 22.75
CA ARG A 5 -13.81 -10.92 21.36
C ARG A 5 -12.53 -11.78 21.36
N SER A 6 -12.64 -13.04 21.76
CA SER A 6 -11.48 -13.94 21.80
C SER A 6 -11.85 -15.34 21.34
N ASP A 7 -12.27 -15.46 20.08
CA ASP A 7 -12.08 -16.70 19.34
C ASP A 7 -11.45 -16.39 17.99
N ARG A 8 -10.21 -15.87 18.03
CA ARG A 8 -9.30 -16.10 16.91
C ARG A 8 -8.85 -17.54 17.06
N ARG A 9 -9.58 -18.48 16.44
CA ARG A 9 -9.10 -19.84 16.24
C ARG A 9 -7.63 -19.76 15.87
N GLU A 10 -6.79 -20.44 16.64
CA GLU A 10 -5.37 -20.51 16.39
C GLU A 10 -5.20 -21.30 15.08
N VAL A 11 -5.27 -20.61 13.95
CA VAL A 11 -5.04 -21.20 12.64
C VAL A 11 -3.55 -21.49 12.59
N ARG A 12 -3.18 -22.68 13.07
CA ARG A 12 -1.88 -23.27 12.77
C ARG A 12 -1.74 -23.25 11.25
N PRO A 13 -0.70 -22.61 10.70
CA PRO A 13 -0.43 -22.71 9.27
C PRO A 13 -0.39 -24.20 8.94
N VAL A 14 -1.30 -24.67 8.10
CA VAL A 14 -1.21 -26.04 7.59
C VAL A 14 0.04 -26.05 6.74
N TYR A 15 1.05 -26.79 7.19
CA TYR A 15 2.22 -27.08 6.40
C TYR A 15 1.78 -27.84 5.15
N ARG A 16 2.10 -27.33 3.97
CA ARG A 16 1.74 -27.95 2.70
C ARG A 16 3.01 -28.26 1.92
N VAL A 17 3.24 -29.54 1.67
CA VAL A 17 4.41 -30.03 0.92
C VAL A 17 4.48 -29.42 -0.49
N GLU A 18 3.35 -29.02 -1.07
CA GLU A 18 3.30 -28.32 -2.37
C GLU A 18 4.07 -26.99 -2.38
N PHE A 19 4.23 -26.34 -1.22
CA PHE A 19 4.89 -25.04 -1.06
C PHE A 19 6.29 -25.12 -0.44
N ASP A 20 6.76 -26.31 -0.09
CA ASP A 20 8.10 -26.49 0.46
C ASP A 20 9.05 -26.91 -0.65
N ASP A 21 9.87 -25.98 -1.11
CA ASP A 21 10.82 -26.13 -2.23
C ASP A 21 12.06 -25.25 -1.94
N PRO A 22 12.89 -25.63 -0.96
CA PRO A 22 14.02 -24.82 -0.52
C PRO A 22 15.08 -24.61 -1.63
N GLU A 23 15.16 -25.50 -2.61
CA GLU A 23 16.07 -25.42 -3.76
C GLU A 23 15.51 -24.55 -4.89
N GLY A 24 14.19 -24.33 -4.93
CA GLY A 24 13.53 -23.50 -5.94
C GLY A 24 13.31 -24.19 -7.28
N GLU A 25 13.33 -25.52 -7.33
CA GLU A 25 13.21 -26.31 -8.56
C GLU A 25 11.82 -26.21 -9.19
N ARG A 26 10.77 -26.08 -8.35
CA ARG A 26 9.36 -26.13 -8.78
C ARG A 26 8.75 -24.75 -8.94
N HIS A 27 9.24 -23.75 -8.22
CA HIS A 27 8.61 -22.43 -8.12
C HIS A 27 9.42 -21.31 -8.77
N GLY A 28 9.94 -21.56 -9.97
CA GLY A 28 10.55 -20.53 -10.82
C GLY A 28 11.96 -20.11 -10.40
N GLY A 29 12.74 -21.04 -9.83
CA GLY A 29 14.15 -20.83 -9.50
C GLY A 29 14.42 -20.08 -8.20
N LEU A 30 13.39 -19.82 -7.39
CA LEU A 30 13.52 -19.18 -6.09
C LEU A 30 13.20 -20.16 -4.97
N PRO A 31 14.06 -20.25 -3.93
CA PRO A 31 13.72 -20.95 -2.69
C PRO A 31 12.34 -20.54 -2.19
N THR A 32 11.47 -21.53 -2.02
CA THR A 32 10.07 -21.31 -1.67
C THR A 32 9.74 -22.07 -0.40
N PHE A 33 9.18 -21.34 0.57
CA PHE A 33 8.87 -21.87 1.88
C PHE A 33 7.38 -21.79 2.20
N ASN A 34 6.93 -22.65 3.10
CA ASN A 34 5.60 -22.54 3.70
C ASN A 34 5.43 -21.26 4.52
N PHE A 35 4.17 -20.85 4.72
CA PHE A 35 3.83 -19.70 5.56
C PHE A 35 4.38 -19.83 6.97
N ARG A 36 5.26 -18.90 7.37
CA ARG A 36 5.98 -18.88 8.66
C ARG A 36 7.08 -19.94 8.83
N HIS A 37 7.49 -20.62 7.76
CA HIS A 37 8.57 -21.62 7.77
C HIS A 37 9.87 -21.14 7.11
N ALA A 38 9.92 -19.89 6.65
CA ALA A 38 11.16 -19.36 6.08
C ALA A 38 12.30 -19.32 7.11
N PRO A 39 13.54 -19.63 6.70
CA PRO A 39 14.69 -19.60 7.60
C PRO A 39 14.97 -18.18 8.12
N LYS A 40 15.73 -18.11 9.22
CA LYS A 40 16.20 -16.84 9.78
C LYS A 40 17.09 -16.11 8.77
N GLY A 41 17.16 -14.78 8.89
CA GLY A 41 17.92 -13.92 7.97
C GLY A 41 17.13 -13.48 6.73
N LEU A 42 15.87 -13.89 6.61
CA LEU A 42 14.96 -13.48 5.56
C LEU A 42 13.77 -12.70 6.12
N ALA A 43 13.39 -11.64 5.42
CA ALA A 43 12.26 -10.80 5.80
C ALA A 43 11.48 -10.31 4.59
N THR A 44 10.16 -10.20 4.75
CA THR A 44 9.30 -9.51 3.79
C THR A 44 9.56 -8.01 3.80
N ARG A 45 9.19 -7.31 2.72
CA ARG A 45 9.26 -5.83 2.66
C ARG A 45 8.57 -5.16 3.84
N ARG A 46 7.47 -5.73 4.32
CA ARG A 46 6.68 -5.16 5.43
C ARG A 46 7.37 -5.36 6.78
N GLN A 47 8.04 -6.50 6.98
CA GLN A 47 8.87 -6.75 8.17
C GLN A 47 10.08 -5.80 8.18
N LEU A 48 10.78 -5.64 7.06
CA LEU A 48 11.87 -4.67 6.95
C LEU A 48 11.40 -3.24 7.21
N ALA A 49 10.24 -2.85 6.69
CA ALA A 49 9.69 -1.51 6.91
C ALA A 49 9.34 -1.26 8.39
N ALA A 50 8.85 -2.27 9.10
CA ALA A 50 8.61 -2.17 10.54
C ALA A 50 9.90 -1.97 11.36
N GLU A 51 11.04 -2.44 10.84
CA GLU A 51 12.37 -2.18 11.40
C GLU A 51 13.03 -0.89 10.87
N GLY A 52 12.30 -0.05 10.13
CA GLY A 52 12.87 1.16 9.53
C GLY A 52 13.87 0.89 8.41
N LYS A 53 13.83 -0.30 7.80
CA LYS A 53 14.71 -0.73 6.70
C LYS A 53 13.98 -0.84 5.37
N THR A 54 14.76 -0.96 4.31
CA THR A 54 14.34 -1.24 2.94
C THR A 54 15.18 -2.39 2.37
N PRO A 55 14.71 -3.10 1.34
CA PRO A 55 15.51 -4.15 0.71
C PRO A 55 16.86 -3.71 0.14
N GLY A 56 17.09 -2.41 -0.13
CA GLY A 56 18.41 -1.93 -0.54
C GLY A 56 18.85 -2.35 -1.95
N ARG A 57 17.91 -2.46 -2.90
CA ARG A 57 18.13 -2.87 -4.32
C ARG A 57 18.66 -4.29 -4.53
N GLN A 58 18.63 -5.14 -3.51
CA GLN A 58 18.95 -6.55 -3.67
C GLN A 58 17.87 -7.28 -4.50
N PRO A 59 18.22 -8.36 -5.23
CA PRO A 59 17.24 -9.25 -5.85
C PRO A 59 16.38 -9.96 -4.80
N ILE A 60 15.29 -10.59 -5.25
CA ILE A 60 14.48 -11.46 -4.38
C ILE A 60 15.33 -12.66 -3.99
N ALA A 61 15.43 -12.95 -2.69
CA ALA A 61 16.25 -14.05 -2.18
C ALA A 61 15.45 -15.35 -2.05
N ALA A 62 14.16 -15.24 -1.78
CA ALA A 62 13.24 -16.37 -1.61
C ALA A 62 11.79 -15.88 -1.66
N GLN A 63 10.84 -16.80 -1.58
CA GLN A 63 9.42 -16.49 -1.46
C GLN A 63 8.71 -17.41 -0.47
N ILE A 64 7.54 -16.98 -0.04
CA ILE A 64 6.62 -17.76 0.79
C ILE A 64 5.31 -17.93 0.03
N LEU A 65 4.82 -19.16 -0.05
CA LEU A 65 3.51 -19.46 -0.63
C LEU A 65 2.51 -19.95 0.42
N TRP A 66 1.24 -19.58 0.25
CA TRP A 66 0.15 -20.07 1.09
C TRP A 66 -1.21 -19.98 0.43
N ARG A 67 -2.16 -20.77 0.92
CA ARG A 67 -3.56 -20.69 0.49
C ARG A 67 -4.34 -19.66 1.30
N ARG A 68 -5.09 -18.81 0.60
CA ARG A 68 -6.11 -17.93 1.18
C ARG A 68 -7.41 -18.10 0.39
N GLY A 69 -8.32 -18.91 0.92
CA GLY A 69 -9.50 -19.38 0.18
C GLY A 69 -9.08 -20.26 -1.01
N SER A 70 -9.67 -20.02 -2.17
CA SER A 70 -9.32 -20.71 -3.42
C SER A 70 -8.02 -20.22 -4.08
N ARG A 71 -7.43 -19.12 -3.59
CA ARG A 71 -6.26 -18.48 -4.22
C ARG A 71 -4.97 -18.82 -3.49
N ILE A 72 -3.90 -19.04 -4.24
CA ILE A 72 -2.52 -19.07 -3.74
C ILE A 72 -2.03 -17.62 -3.63
N ARG A 73 -1.32 -17.32 -2.54
CA ARG A 73 -0.71 -16.02 -2.27
C ARG A 73 0.80 -16.21 -2.14
N CYS A 74 1.52 -15.16 -2.52
CA CYS A 74 2.98 -15.11 -2.47
C CYS A 74 3.44 -13.88 -1.70
N ALA A 75 4.54 -14.03 -0.95
CA ALA A 75 5.28 -12.92 -0.37
C ALA A 75 6.77 -13.11 -0.64
N TYR A 76 7.41 -12.12 -1.26
CA TYR A 76 8.84 -12.13 -1.49
C TYR A 76 9.63 -11.82 -0.23
N LEU A 77 10.74 -12.54 -0.10
CA LEU A 77 11.69 -12.43 0.98
C LEU A 77 13.00 -11.82 0.48
N TYR A 78 13.59 -11.02 1.35
CA TYR A 78 14.84 -10.32 1.14
C TYR A 78 15.76 -10.63 2.30
N ARG A 79 17.06 -10.62 2.05
CA ARG A 79 18.05 -10.82 3.08
C ARG A 79 18.11 -9.62 4.03
N THR A 80 18.06 -9.89 5.33
CA THR A 80 18.06 -8.85 6.37
C THR A 80 19.41 -8.17 6.52
N ASP A 81 20.51 -8.86 6.23
CA ASP A 81 21.88 -8.34 6.32
C ASP A 81 22.22 -7.38 5.17
N LEU A 82 21.57 -7.52 4.01
CA LEU A 82 21.70 -6.60 2.88
C LEU A 82 20.68 -5.45 2.92
N ALA A 83 19.77 -5.46 3.90
CA ALA A 83 18.77 -4.42 4.04
C ALA A 83 19.43 -3.10 4.46
N ARG A 84 18.90 -1.99 3.93
CA ARG A 84 19.44 -0.65 4.16
C ARG A 84 18.47 0.20 4.96
N PRO A 85 18.93 1.08 5.85
CA PRO A 85 18.07 2.05 6.52
C PRO A 85 17.19 2.80 5.52
N LYS A 86 15.92 2.97 5.86
CA LYS A 86 14.99 3.78 5.07
C LYS A 86 15.44 5.22 5.16
N ARG A 87 15.65 5.86 4.01
CA ARG A 87 15.95 7.29 3.96
C ARG A 87 14.71 8.08 4.42
N PRO A 88 14.82 8.97 5.42
CA PRO A 88 13.75 9.90 5.72
C PRO A 88 13.58 10.86 4.54
N ALA A 89 12.35 11.32 4.33
CA ALA A 89 12.12 12.43 3.42
C ALA A 89 12.75 13.70 4.01
N THR A 90 13.31 14.56 3.17
CA THR A 90 13.80 15.87 3.61
C THR A 90 12.63 16.82 3.87
N ASP A 91 12.83 17.86 4.68
CA ASP A 91 11.79 18.85 4.96
C ASP A 91 11.26 19.51 3.69
N ALA A 92 12.14 19.77 2.71
CA ALA A 92 11.75 20.29 1.41
C ALA A 92 10.84 19.32 0.63
N GLN A 93 11.10 18.01 0.72
CA GLN A 93 10.23 17.00 0.10
C GLN A 93 8.87 16.92 0.80
N LEU A 94 8.85 16.99 2.14
CA LEU A 94 7.60 17.01 2.91
C LEU A 94 6.78 18.26 2.58
N ALA A 95 7.40 19.44 2.53
CA ALA A 95 6.74 20.68 2.13
C ALA A 95 6.18 20.60 0.70
N ALA A 96 6.92 20.01 -0.24
CA ALA A 96 6.44 19.81 -1.61
C ALA A 96 5.22 18.87 -1.67
N LEU A 97 5.22 17.79 -0.87
CA LEU A 97 4.08 16.87 -0.77
C LEU A 97 2.86 17.55 -0.16
N LEU A 98 3.03 18.37 0.89
CA LEU A 98 1.95 19.14 1.49
C LEU A 98 1.35 20.13 0.50
N LYS A 99 2.18 20.87 -0.25
CA LYS A 99 1.71 21.77 -1.31
C LYS A 99 0.93 21.02 -2.39
N ALA A 100 1.43 19.86 -2.82
CA ALA A 100 0.74 19.01 -3.80
C ALA A 100 -0.60 18.48 -3.27
N HIS A 101 -0.67 18.11 -1.98
CA HIS A 101 -1.90 17.67 -1.33
C HIS A 101 -2.95 18.79 -1.33
N VAL A 102 -2.58 19.99 -0.87
CA VAL A 102 -3.47 21.16 -0.85
C VAL A 102 -4.00 21.48 -2.26
N ALA A 103 -3.13 21.48 -3.28
CA ALA A 103 -3.55 21.73 -4.66
C ALA A 103 -4.56 20.69 -5.20
N GLN A 104 -4.50 19.45 -4.73
CA GLN A 104 -5.45 18.39 -5.09
C GLN A 104 -6.76 18.45 -4.30
N CYS A 105 -6.80 19.25 -3.24
CA CYS A 105 -7.93 19.44 -2.35
C CYS A 105 -8.67 20.77 -2.59
N ILE A 106 -8.12 21.67 -3.41
CA ILE A 106 -8.76 22.92 -3.80
C ILE A 106 -9.57 22.71 -5.09
N CYS A 107 -10.86 23.05 -5.05
CA CYS A 107 -11.70 23.02 -6.25
C CYS A 107 -11.27 24.13 -7.23
N PRO A 108 -10.99 23.84 -8.50
CA PRO A 108 -10.61 24.86 -9.48
C PRO A 108 -11.77 25.82 -9.83
N THR A 109 -13.03 25.41 -9.62
CA THR A 109 -14.21 26.20 -9.95
C THR A 109 -14.56 27.22 -8.86
N CYS A 110 -14.62 26.80 -7.60
CA CYS A 110 -14.99 27.68 -6.48
C CYS A 110 -13.85 28.10 -5.56
N GLY A 111 -12.62 27.58 -5.76
CA GLY A 111 -11.44 27.93 -4.97
C GLY A 111 -11.46 27.45 -3.51
N ARG A 112 -12.51 26.77 -3.05
CA ARG A 112 -12.60 26.24 -1.68
C ARG A 112 -11.69 25.02 -1.50
N GLU A 113 -11.04 24.93 -0.34
CA GLU A 113 -10.28 23.76 0.10
C GLU A 113 -11.20 22.73 0.76
N PHE A 114 -11.01 21.46 0.44
CA PHE A 114 -11.78 20.34 0.97
C PHE A 114 -10.87 19.35 1.70
N GLY A 115 -11.41 18.64 2.69
CA GLY A 115 -10.69 17.56 3.39
C GLY A 115 -10.53 16.26 2.57
N TYR A 116 -10.79 16.32 1.27
CA TYR A 116 -10.75 15.19 0.34
C TYR A 116 -10.17 15.62 -1.00
N TYR A 117 -9.63 14.66 -1.76
CA TYR A 117 -9.13 14.92 -3.11
C TYR A 117 -10.28 15.21 -4.07
N ILE A 118 -10.16 16.31 -4.82
CA ILE A 118 -11.10 16.69 -5.86
C ILE A 118 -11.23 15.54 -6.87
N PRO A 119 -12.44 14.99 -7.09
CA PRO A 119 -12.62 13.84 -7.96
C PRO A 119 -12.18 14.12 -9.40
N ARG A 120 -11.25 13.31 -9.91
CA ARG A 120 -10.75 13.41 -11.30
C ARG A 120 -11.84 13.26 -12.36
N ARG A 121 -12.95 12.57 -12.03
CA ARG A 121 -14.10 12.39 -12.93
C ARG A 121 -14.83 13.70 -13.24
N PHE A 122 -14.97 14.56 -12.24
CA PHE A 122 -15.69 15.84 -12.37
C PHE A 122 -14.72 16.98 -12.71
N GLY A 123 -13.46 16.87 -12.27
CA GLY A 123 -12.49 17.96 -12.37
C GLY A 123 -12.72 19.07 -11.35
N GLU A 124 -13.82 19.01 -10.60
CA GLU A 124 -14.26 19.97 -9.59
C GLU A 124 -14.91 19.26 -8.39
N CYS A 125 -15.27 20.02 -7.35
CA CYS A 125 -15.95 19.44 -6.19
C CYS A 125 -17.37 18.99 -6.54
N ALA A 126 -17.90 18.06 -5.75
CA ALA A 126 -19.26 17.52 -5.97
C ALA A 126 -20.32 18.62 -5.98
N GLU A 127 -20.19 19.63 -5.10
CA GLU A 127 -21.11 20.77 -5.05
C GLU A 127 -21.12 21.59 -6.35
N CYS A 128 -19.95 21.88 -6.94
CA CYS A 128 -19.88 22.61 -8.21
C CYS A 128 -20.42 21.77 -9.38
N HIS A 129 -20.18 20.47 -9.35
CA HIS A 129 -20.67 19.55 -10.35
C HIS A 129 -22.20 19.45 -10.34
N ASP A 130 -22.78 19.32 -9.15
CA ASP A 130 -24.22 19.13 -8.95
C ASP A 130 -25.00 20.46 -8.99
N ALA A 131 -24.32 21.61 -9.07
CA ALA A 131 -24.95 22.92 -9.17
C ALA A 131 -25.90 22.99 -10.38
N PRO A 132 -27.08 23.60 -10.25
CA PRO A 132 -28.02 23.75 -11.37
C PRO A 132 -27.42 24.61 -12.50
N ALA A 133 -27.79 24.30 -13.74
CA ALA A 133 -27.23 24.96 -14.93
C ALA A 133 -27.46 26.49 -14.97
N ALA A 134 -28.51 26.99 -14.31
CA ALA A 134 -28.82 28.41 -14.21
C ALA A 134 -27.75 29.18 -13.42
N GLU A 135 -27.31 28.66 -12.27
CA GLU A 135 -26.28 29.28 -11.42
C GLU A 135 -24.89 29.28 -12.10
N ARG A 136 -24.61 28.28 -12.96
CA ARG A 136 -23.35 28.24 -13.73
C ARG A 136 -23.32 29.23 -14.90
N ALA A 137 -24.48 29.60 -15.45
CA ALA A 137 -24.59 30.55 -16.55
C ALA A 137 -24.46 32.01 -16.09
N GLU A 138 -25.02 32.33 -14.92
CA GLU A 138 -24.93 33.68 -14.31
C GLU A 138 -23.46 34.06 -13.96
N ALA A 139 -22.67 33.09 -13.50
CA ALA A 139 -21.24 33.28 -13.21
C ALA A 139 -20.39 33.62 -14.45
N TRP A 140 -20.84 33.28 -15.66
CA TRP A 140 -20.17 33.67 -16.91
C TRP A 140 -20.56 35.06 -17.38
N THR A 141 -21.77 35.53 -17.05
CA THR A 141 -22.27 36.85 -17.48
C THR A 141 -21.75 38.01 -16.65
N GLU A 142 -21.36 37.80 -15.39
CA GLU A 142 -20.75 38.85 -14.55
C GLU A 142 -19.25 39.06 -14.78
N ALA A 143 -18.60 38.16 -15.53
CA ALA A 143 -17.16 38.22 -15.82
C ALA A 143 -16.85 38.80 -17.22
N ALA A 144 -17.84 39.29 -17.96
CA ALA A 144 -17.75 39.88 -19.31
C ALA A 144 -18.14 41.36 -19.31
#